data_AF-A0A1A8KCC8-F1
#
_entry.id   AF-A0A1A8KCC8-F1
#
_cell.length_a   1.000
_cell.length_b   1.000
_cell.length_c   1.000
_cell.angle_alpha   90.00
_cell.angle_beta   90.00
_cell.angle_gamma   90.00
#
_symmetry.space_group_name_H-M   'P 1'
#
loop_
_entity.id
_entity.type
_entity.pdbx_description
1 polymer ?
#
loop_
_entity_poly.entity_id
_entity_poly.type
_entity_poly.pdbx_seq_one_letter_code
_entity_poly.pdbx_strand_id
1 'polypeptide(L)'
;MVKWTEEERETIRSVWEKVDIDEVGSQIIARTLIVYPWTERYFGRFGDIFTTTAILNNAKVAAHGKVVLNALDLAVKNMDDIKGTYSALSRLH
;
A
#
# COMPACT_ATOMS: atom_id res chain seq x y z
N MET A 1 0.08 18.94 12.30
CA MET A 1 -0.26 17.51 12.28
C MET A 1 -1.69 17.39 12.73
N VAL A 2 -2.44 16.46 12.16
CA VAL A 2 -3.86 16.27 12.53
C VAL A 2 -3.93 15.80 13.98
N LYS A 3 -4.97 16.23 14.71
CA LYS A 3 -5.26 15.73 16.05
C LYS A 3 -6.31 14.64 15.92
N TRP A 4 -5.98 13.45 16.40
CA TRP A 4 -6.91 12.32 16.44
C TRP A 4 -7.58 12.24 17.82
N THR A 5 -8.87 11.98 17.85
CA THR A 5 -9.56 11.50 19.06
C THR A 5 -9.16 10.05 19.33
N GLU A 6 -9.49 9.54 20.52
CA GLU A 6 -9.26 8.12 20.80
C GLU A 6 -10.16 7.21 19.95
N GLU A 7 -11.43 7.59 19.80
CA GLU A 7 -12.39 6.87 18.97
C GLU A 7 -11.93 6.76 17.50
N GLU A 8 -11.31 7.80 16.94
CA GLU A 8 -10.74 7.75 15.60
C GLU A 8 -9.55 6.78 15.52
N ARG A 9 -8.67 6.76 16.53
CA ARG A 9 -7.53 5.82 16.60
C ARG A 9 -8.02 4.38 16.70
N GLU A 10 -8.96 4.11 17.59
CA GLU A 10 -9.56 2.80 17.78
C GLU A 10 -10.27 2.32 16.51
N THR A 11 -11.01 3.20 15.85
CA THR A 11 -11.69 2.88 14.59
C THR A 11 -10.69 2.43 13.53
N ILE A 12 -9.62 3.20 13.29
CA ILE A 12 -8.59 2.86 12.30
C ILE A 12 -7.90 1.53 12.64
N ARG A 13 -7.54 1.31 13.91
CA ARG A 13 -6.92 0.05 14.35
C ARG A 13 -7.85 -1.14 14.16
N SER A 14 -9.12 -1.00 14.53
CA SER A 14 -10.13 -2.07 14.41
C SER A 14 -10.40 -2.49 12.96
N VAL A 15 -10.23 -1.56 12.00
CA VAL A 15 -10.30 -1.88 10.57
C VAL A 15 -9.00 -2.57 10.13
N TRP A 16 -7.85 -2.02 10.53
CA TRP A 16 -6.55 -2.56 10.14
C TRP A 16 -6.30 -3.98 10.64
N GLU A 17 -6.75 -4.32 11.85
CA GLU A 17 -6.63 -5.67 12.43
C GLU A 17 -7.34 -6.76 11.60
N LYS A 18 -8.27 -6.38 10.74
CA LYS A 18 -9.00 -7.29 9.84
C LYS A 18 -8.31 -7.45 8.48
N VAL A 19 -7.27 -6.66 8.21
CA VAL A 19 -6.54 -6.69 6.94
C VAL A 19 -5.51 -7.82 6.99
N ASP A 20 -5.73 -8.85 6.18
CA ASP A 20 -4.70 -9.84 5.87
C ASP A 20 -3.75 -9.24 4.82
N ILE A 21 -2.49 -8.96 5.22
CA ILE A 21 -1.48 -8.37 4.34
C ILE A 21 -1.11 -9.30 3.18
N ASP A 22 -1.12 -10.61 3.38
CA ASP A 22 -0.76 -11.57 2.35
C ASP A 22 -1.85 -11.68 1.29
N GLU A 23 -3.12 -11.65 1.70
CA GLU A 23 -4.26 -11.64 0.81
C GLU A 23 -4.42 -10.28 0.10
N VAL A 24 -4.62 -9.21 0.87
CA VAL A 24 -4.95 -7.87 0.36
C VAL A 24 -3.76 -7.25 -0.36
N GLY A 25 -2.53 -7.53 0.10
CA GLY A 25 -1.31 -7.00 -0.51
C GLY A 25 -1.19 -7.40 -1.98
N SER A 26 -1.57 -8.62 -2.34
CA SER A 26 -1.55 -9.08 -3.73
C SER A 26 -2.53 -8.31 -4.65
N GLN A 27 -3.59 -7.75 -4.08
CA GLN A 27 -4.70 -7.17 -4.84
C GLN A 27 -4.55 -5.66 -5.04
N ILE A 28 -3.91 -4.93 -4.11
CA ILE A 28 -3.95 -3.46 -4.13
C ILE A 28 -3.22 -2.86 -5.34
N ILE A 29 -1.97 -3.28 -5.60
CA ILE A 29 -1.20 -2.78 -6.74
C ILE A 29 -1.78 -3.30 -8.05
N ALA A 30 -2.29 -4.54 -8.07
CA ALA A 30 -2.97 -5.06 -9.23
C ALA A 30 -4.18 -4.20 -9.63
N ARG A 31 -5.05 -3.83 -8.66
CA ARG A 31 -6.18 -2.93 -8.90
C ARG A 31 -5.73 -1.55 -9.37
N THR A 32 -4.67 -0.98 -8.79
CA THR A 32 -4.11 0.30 -9.24
C THR A 32 -3.65 0.25 -10.70
N LEU A 33 -2.90 -0.78 -11.09
CA LEU A 33 -2.42 -0.93 -12.46
C LEU A 33 -3.58 -1.15 -13.45
N ILE A 34 -4.58 -1.96 -13.09
CA ILE A 34 -5.73 -2.23 -13.96
C ILE A 34 -6.64 -1.00 -14.13
N VAL A 35 -6.99 -0.32 -13.04
CA VAL A 35 -7.94 0.80 -13.07
C VAL A 35 -7.27 2.10 -13.53
N TYR A 36 -5.97 2.24 -13.28
CA TYR A 36 -5.17 3.41 -13.64
C TYR A 36 -3.91 3.01 -14.43
N PRO A 37 -4.05 2.55 -15.69
CA PRO A 37 -2.95 1.96 -16.47
C PRO A 37 -1.72 2.86 -16.65
N TRP A 38 -1.89 4.19 -16.61
CA TRP A 38 -0.75 5.11 -16.70
C TRP A 38 0.25 4.96 -15.54
N THR A 39 -0.13 4.31 -14.44
CA THR A 39 0.75 4.04 -13.29
C THR A 39 1.77 2.93 -13.58
N GLU A 40 1.55 2.10 -14.59
CA GLU A 40 2.51 1.06 -15.03
C GLU A 40 3.90 1.64 -15.35
N ARG A 41 3.96 2.90 -15.82
CA ARG A 41 5.21 3.61 -16.15
C ARG A 41 6.24 3.66 -15.01
N TYR A 42 5.79 3.55 -13.76
CA TYR A 42 6.66 3.57 -12.58
C TYR A 42 7.26 2.20 -12.26
N PHE A 43 6.73 1.12 -12.84
CA PHE A 43 7.04 -0.26 -12.48
C PHE A 43 7.79 -1.01 -13.58
N GLY A 44 8.63 -0.34 -14.36
CA GLY A 44 9.35 -0.96 -15.50
C GLY A 44 10.22 -2.18 -15.15
N ARG A 45 10.58 -2.36 -13.87
CA ARG A 45 11.32 -3.56 -13.39
C ARG A 45 10.43 -4.77 -13.12
N PHE A 46 9.10 -4.63 -13.21
CA PHE A 46 8.15 -5.71 -12.91
C PHE A 46 7.92 -6.66 -14.08
N GLY A 47 8.42 -6.32 -15.28
CA GLY A 47 8.25 -7.15 -16.47
C GLY A 47 6.90 -6.87 -17.13
N ASP A 48 6.23 -7.92 -17.60
CA ASP A 48 4.92 -7.77 -18.24
C ASP A 48 3.84 -7.44 -17.20
N ILE A 49 3.24 -6.26 -17.37
CA ILE A 49 2.14 -5.72 -16.58
C ILE A 49 1.12 -4.99 -17.49
N PHE A 50 1.06 -5.30 -18.79
CA PHE A 50 0.26 -4.54 -19.76
C PHE A 50 -1.14 -5.12 -20.00
N THR A 51 -1.46 -6.27 -19.39
CA THR A 51 -2.77 -6.90 -19.46
C THR A 51 -3.23 -7.30 -18.07
N THR A 52 -4.54 -7.35 -17.84
CA THR A 52 -5.12 -7.78 -16.57
C THR A 52 -4.58 -9.14 -16.11
N THR A 53 -4.48 -10.12 -17.03
CA THR A 53 -3.95 -11.45 -16.73
C THR A 53 -2.46 -11.40 -16.36
N ALA A 54 -1.66 -10.60 -17.05
CA ALA A 54 -0.24 -10.43 -16.70
C ALA A 54 -0.10 -9.80 -15.31
N ILE A 55 -0.84 -8.72 -15.03
CA ILE A 55 -0.84 -8.03 -13.74
C ILE A 55 -1.20 -8.98 -12.58
N LEU A 56 -2.32 -9.71 -12.71
CA LEU A 56 -2.83 -10.58 -11.64
C LEU A 56 -1.92 -11.77 -11.34
N ASN A 57 -1.13 -12.23 -12.32
CA ASN A 57 -0.19 -13.35 -12.14
C ASN A 57 1.25 -12.90 -11.88
N ASN A 58 1.51 -11.59 -11.77
CA ASN A 58 2.87 -11.07 -11.60
C ASN A 58 3.31 -11.13 -10.13
N ALA A 59 4.26 -12.03 -9.82
CA ALA A 59 4.79 -12.19 -8.47
C ALA A 59 5.44 -10.91 -7.89
N LYS A 60 6.01 -10.04 -8.73
CA LYS A 60 6.59 -8.76 -8.28
C LYS A 60 5.51 -7.74 -7.92
N VAL A 61 4.39 -7.71 -8.66
CA VAL A 61 3.22 -6.90 -8.30
C VAL A 61 2.69 -7.32 -6.93
N ALA A 62 2.49 -8.63 -6.73
CA ALA A 62 2.01 -9.16 -5.47
C ALA A 62 2.97 -8.87 -4.31
N ALA A 63 4.28 -9.09 -4.50
CA ALA A 63 5.29 -8.79 -3.49
C ALA A 63 5.35 -7.30 -3.13
N HIS A 64 5.26 -6.41 -4.12
CA HIS A 64 5.31 -4.97 -3.87
C HIS A 64 4.08 -4.45 -3.13
N GLY A 65 2.89 -5.00 -3.40
CA GLY A 65 1.71 -4.62 -2.62
C GLY A 65 1.82 -4.98 -1.14
N LYS A 66 2.50 -6.07 -0.78
CA LYS A 66 2.84 -6.37 0.63
C LYS A 66 3.78 -5.32 1.22
N VAL A 67 4.78 -4.86 0.46
CA VAL A 67 5.68 -3.76 0.89
C VAL A 67 4.88 -2.49 1.19
N VAL A 68 3.92 -2.14 0.34
CA VAL A 68 3.05 -0.96 0.55
C VAL A 68 2.15 -1.11 1.77
N LEU A 69 1.50 -2.26 1.98
CA LEU A 69 0.67 -2.48 3.18
C LEU A 69 1.51 -2.49 4.46
N ASN A 70 2.70 -3.07 4.44
CA ASN A 70 3.63 -3.00 5.58
C ASN A 70 4.06 -1.56 5.88
N ALA A 71 4.17 -0.70 4.86
CA ALA A 71 4.38 0.73 5.12
C ALA A 71 3.17 1.32 5.83
N LEU A 72 1.94 1.08 5.35
CA LEU A 72 0.70 1.56 5.98
C LEU A 72 0.54 1.10 7.44
N ASP A 73 0.97 -0.12 7.77
CA ASP A 73 1.03 -0.62 9.14
C ASP A 73 1.84 0.31 10.07
N LEU A 74 2.94 0.89 9.57
CA LEU A 74 3.73 1.86 10.33
C LEU A 74 2.93 3.13 10.64
N ALA A 75 2.10 3.62 9.71
CA ALA A 75 1.24 4.77 9.98
C ALA A 75 0.15 4.45 11.01
N VAL A 76 -0.45 3.25 10.96
CA VAL A 76 -1.44 2.81 11.96
C VAL A 76 -0.81 2.69 13.36
N LYS A 77 0.46 2.28 13.44
CA LYS A 77 1.21 2.21 14.71
C LYS A 77 1.71 3.57 15.20
N ASN A 78 1.87 4.55 14.30
CA ASN A 78 2.43 5.88 14.59
C ASN A 78 1.49 7.01 14.14
N MET A 79 0.18 6.89 14.43
CA MET A 79 -0.86 7.82 13.95
C MET A 79 -0.61 9.29 14.32
N ASP A 80 0.05 9.51 15.47
CA ASP A 80 0.39 10.83 15.96
C ASP A 80 1.74 11.36 15.44
N ASP A 81 2.48 10.61 14.61
CA ASP A 81 3.68 11.11 13.92
C ASP A 81 3.85 10.50 12.51
N ILE A 82 2.76 10.48 11.73
CA ILE A 82 2.80 9.98 10.34
C ILE A 82 3.80 10.78 9.49
N LYS A 83 3.91 12.09 9.72
CA LYS A 83 4.82 12.97 8.97
C LYS A 83 6.29 12.61 9.22
N GLY A 84 6.67 12.39 10.48
CA GLY A 84 8.01 11.91 10.82
C GLY A 84 8.27 10.52 10.27
N THR A 85 7.33 9.60 10.51
CA THR A 85 7.35 8.19 10.08
C THR A 85 7.66 8.05 8.58
N TYR A 86 7.03 8.87 7.73
CA TYR A 86 7.21 8.80 6.28
C TYR A 86 8.16 9.83 5.68
N SER A 87 8.92 10.57 6.48
CA SER A 87 9.83 11.60 5.95
C SER A 87 10.91 11.04 5.01
N ALA A 88 11.35 9.79 5.21
CA ALA A 88 12.28 9.10 4.32
C ALA A 88 11.57 8.57 3.06
N LEU A 89 10.40 7.95 3.22
CA LEU A 89 9.60 7.43 2.11
C LEU A 89 9.19 8.54 1.13
N SER A 90 8.84 9.71 1.67
CA SER A 90 8.51 10.93 0.91
C SER A 90 9.68 11.52 0.13
N ARG A 91 10.93 11.27 0.55
CA ARG A 91 12.11 11.71 -0.21
C ARG A 91 12.48 10.73 -1.32
N LEU A 92 12.05 9.48 -1.19
CA LEU A 92 12.33 8.42 -2.15
C LEU A 92 11.38 8.46 -3.37
N HIS A 93 10.14 8.93 -3.18
CA HIS A 93 9.08 8.99 -4.19
C HIS A 93 8.88 10.42 -4.68
#